data_AF-A0AAD6NUJ9-F1
#
_entry.id   AF-A0AAD6NUJ9-F1
#
_cell.length_a   1.000
_cell.length_b   1.000
_cell.length_c   1.000
_cell.angle_alpha   90.00
_cell.angle_beta   90.00
_cell.angle_gamma   90.00
#
_symmetry.space_group_name_H-M   'P 1'
#
loop_
_entity.id
_entity.type
_entity.pdbx_description
1 polymer ?
#
loop_
_entity_poly.entity_id
_entity_poly.type
_entity_poly.pdbx_seq_one_letter_code
_entity_poly.pdbx_strand_id
1 'polypeptide(L)'
;MLGSQSSDSIEYEDQTPSREVWANGVCMKTSEVEAKLDEGNIQEAESSLREGLSLNFEEARALLGRLEYQRGNVEAALHVFDGIDLPAAIQRLQPSFSEKQPSRKGRSRGDSQHAVSQHAASLVLEAIYLKAKSLQKLGRLNDAAHECKRVLDAVEKIFHQGIPDVQVDNRLQDTVCQAVELLPELWKQAGCYHEAMSAYRRALLSQWNLGDDNCSRIQKAFAVFLMHSGVEAGPPSLAAQVDGSYVPKHNLEEAILLLMILVRKFYLGKIVWDPSILEHLTFALSLCGQTSVLAKELEEIMPGVFHRVDRWNTLALCYSTVGQNKAALNLLRKSLHKHEQPDDLTALLLAAKICSEDSHLAAEGVGYAQRAISNAQGRNEHL
;
A
#
# COMPACT_ATOMS: atom_id res chain seq x y z
N MET A 1 23.96 72.27 24.17
CA MET A 1 22.55 71.80 24.21
C MET A 1 22.48 70.65 23.21
N LEU A 2 22.53 69.40 23.70
CA LEU A 2 21.38 68.48 23.80
C LEU A 2 20.90 68.03 22.40
N GLY A 3 20.90 66.77 22.00
CA GLY A 3 21.09 65.53 22.74
C GLY A 3 21.28 64.31 21.81
N SER A 4 21.57 63.18 22.43
CA SER A 4 21.89 61.87 21.87
C SER A 4 20.67 61.09 21.37
N GLN A 5 20.91 60.08 20.51
CA GLN A 5 20.28 58.74 20.49
C GLN A 5 21.01 57.94 19.39
N SER A 6 21.97 57.07 19.74
CA SER A 6 21.83 55.67 20.16
C SER A 6 21.23 54.76 19.09
N SER A 7 22.11 53.91 18.59
CA SER A 7 21.93 52.64 17.90
C SER A 7 20.78 51.78 18.42
N ASP A 8 20.03 51.18 17.49
CA ASP A 8 19.36 49.89 17.67
C ASP A 8 19.44 49.10 16.36
N SER A 9 20.40 48.17 16.34
CA SER A 9 20.49 47.06 15.41
C SER A 9 19.38 46.07 15.75
N ILE A 10 18.40 45.96 14.85
CA ILE A 10 17.34 44.96 14.93
C ILE A 10 17.95 43.62 14.56
N GLU A 11 18.28 42.83 15.58
CA GLU A 11 18.53 41.40 15.45
C GLU A 11 17.24 40.72 15.00
N TYR A 12 17.26 40.14 13.81
CA TYR A 12 16.23 39.23 13.35
C TYR A 12 16.42 37.91 14.11
N GLU A 13 15.60 37.69 15.15
CA GLU A 13 15.42 36.36 15.74
C GLU A 13 14.95 35.40 14.64
N ASP A 14 15.83 34.46 14.30
CA ASP A 14 15.55 33.30 13.46
C ASP A 14 14.60 32.38 14.22
N GLN A 15 13.30 32.63 14.13
CA GLN A 15 12.27 31.77 14.69
C GLN A 15 12.16 30.50 13.85
N THR A 16 13.06 29.56 14.10
CA THR A 16 12.82 28.16 13.79
C THR A 16 11.51 27.74 14.47
N PRO A 17 10.53 27.14 13.76
CA PRO A 17 9.27 26.76 14.37
C PRO A 17 9.56 25.76 15.49
N SER A 18 9.39 26.19 16.73
CA SER A 18 9.63 25.36 17.91
C SER A 18 8.70 24.15 17.85
N ARG A 19 9.27 22.96 17.66
CA ARG A 19 8.51 21.71 17.71
C ARG A 19 8.04 21.49 19.14
N GLU A 20 6.78 21.08 19.28
CA GLU A 20 6.14 20.80 20.57
C GLU A 20 5.72 19.34 20.61
N VAL A 21 5.96 18.68 21.75
CA VAL A 21 5.52 17.30 21.98
C VAL A 21 4.46 17.29 23.07
N TRP A 22 3.37 16.60 22.78
CA TRP A 22 2.20 16.49 23.62
C TRP A 22 2.05 15.05 24.09
N ALA A 23 1.94 14.85 25.40
CA ALA A 23 1.56 13.57 25.98
C ALA A 23 0.88 13.78 27.34
N ASN A 24 -0.07 12.92 27.69
CA ASN A 24 -0.81 12.98 28.96
C ASN A 24 -1.45 14.34 29.29
N GLY A 25 -1.78 15.15 28.26
CA GLY A 25 -2.34 16.49 28.42
C GLY A 25 -1.33 17.60 28.76
N VAL A 26 -0.03 17.30 28.74
CA VAL A 26 1.07 18.25 28.97
C VAL A 26 1.82 18.50 27.66
N CYS A 27 2.24 19.74 27.43
CA CYS A 27 3.06 20.14 26.30
C CYS A 27 4.47 20.49 26.78
N MET A 28 5.48 20.02 26.06
CA MET A 28 6.88 20.37 26.29
C MET A 28 7.52 20.82 24.97
N LYS A 29 8.30 21.92 25.03
CA LYS A 29 9.14 22.36 23.92
C LYS A 29 10.26 21.35 23.70
N THR A 30 10.51 20.97 22.45
CA THR A 30 11.54 19.97 22.15
C THR A 30 12.96 20.55 22.20
N SER A 31 13.14 21.88 22.21
CA SER A 31 14.45 22.54 22.14
C SER A 31 15.42 22.09 23.23
N GLU A 32 14.95 21.92 24.47
CA GLU A 32 15.79 21.45 25.58
C GLU A 32 16.18 19.97 25.45
N VAL A 33 15.27 19.16 24.88
CA VAL A 33 15.49 17.72 24.67
C VAL A 33 16.42 17.49 23.47
N GLU A 34 16.24 18.27 22.40
CA GLU A 34 17.06 18.26 21.19
C GLU A 34 18.50 18.70 21.49
N ALA A 35 18.70 19.75 22.30
CA ALA A 35 20.03 20.16 22.73
C ALA A 35 20.78 19.04 23.47
N LYS A 36 20.09 18.30 24.35
CA LYS A 36 20.67 17.15 25.07
C LYS A 36 20.98 15.97 24.14
N LEU A 37 20.16 15.76 23.10
CA LEU A 37 20.45 14.77 22.07
C LEU A 37 21.67 15.15 21.23
N ASP A 38 21.88 16.44 20.95
CA ASP A 38 23.05 16.95 20.23
C ASP A 38 24.36 16.74 20.99
N GLU A 39 24.29 16.77 22.33
CA GLU A 39 25.41 16.42 23.21
C GLU A 39 25.62 14.90 23.34
N GLY A 40 24.74 14.07 22.76
CA GLY A 40 24.77 12.61 22.88
C GLY A 40 24.20 12.07 24.20
N ASN A 41 23.59 12.92 25.03
CA ASN A 41 23.12 12.59 26.38
C ASN A 41 21.70 12.00 26.36
N ILE A 42 21.53 10.82 25.76
CA ILE A 42 20.23 10.15 25.61
C ILE A 42 19.53 9.94 26.96
N GLN A 43 20.26 9.54 28.00
CA GLN A 43 19.69 9.28 29.32
C GLN A 43 19.14 10.54 29.98
N GLU A 44 19.78 11.69 29.76
CA GLU A 44 19.33 12.95 30.33
C GLU A 44 18.11 13.50 29.57
N ALA A 45 18.13 13.39 28.25
CA ALA A 45 16.97 13.69 27.40
C ALA A 45 15.77 12.80 27.77
N GLU A 46 16.01 11.51 28.05
CA GLU A 46 14.99 10.55 28.49
C GLU A 46 14.41 10.94 29.85
N SER A 47 15.27 11.23 30.83
CA SER A 47 14.84 11.64 32.18
C SER A 47 14.01 12.93 32.13
N SER A 48 14.41 13.88 31.29
CA SER A 48 13.70 15.15 31.09
C SER A 48 12.29 14.94 30.54
N LEU A 49 12.10 14.04 29.57
CA LEU A 49 10.77 13.71 29.04
C LEU A 49 9.91 12.93 30.03
N ARG A 50 10.52 12.02 30.80
CA ARG A 50 9.80 11.25 31.83
C ARG A 50 9.26 12.16 32.92
N GLU A 51 10.06 13.12 33.38
CA GLU A 51 9.65 14.11 34.38
C GLU A 51 8.67 15.13 33.79
N GLY A 52 8.98 15.70 32.62
CA GLY A 52 8.20 16.76 32.00
C GLY A 52 6.82 16.33 31.49
N LEU A 53 6.70 15.09 30.97
CA LEU A 53 5.46 14.56 30.39
C LEU A 53 4.86 13.40 31.20
N SER A 54 5.45 13.08 32.36
CA SER A 54 5.01 11.96 33.22
C SER A 54 4.95 10.62 32.47
N LEU A 55 5.98 10.36 31.66
CA LEU A 55 6.05 9.18 30.78
C LEU A 55 6.77 8.01 31.46
N ASN A 56 6.45 6.81 31.01
CA ASN A 56 7.29 5.66 31.30
C ASN A 56 8.56 5.65 30.42
N PHE A 57 9.44 4.69 30.70
CA PHE A 57 10.73 4.54 30.03
C PHE A 57 10.58 4.30 28.53
N GLU A 58 9.66 3.41 28.15
CA GLU A 58 9.42 3.03 26.76
C GLU A 58 8.77 4.16 25.94
N GLU A 59 7.84 4.89 26.53
CA GLU A 59 7.19 6.08 25.93
C GLU A 59 8.21 7.21 25.71
N ALA A 60 9.06 7.49 26.70
CA ALA A 60 10.09 8.52 26.57
C ALA A 60 11.07 8.18 25.43
N ARG A 61 11.53 6.93 25.36
CA ARG A 61 12.40 6.47 24.26
C ARG A 61 11.69 6.46 22.91
N ALA A 62 10.40 6.11 22.87
CA ALA A 62 9.61 6.18 21.65
C ALA A 62 9.57 7.61 21.08
N LEU A 63 9.37 8.61 21.94
CA LEU A 63 9.37 10.02 21.54
C LEU A 63 10.76 10.51 21.12
N LEU A 64 11.81 10.19 21.87
CA LEU A 64 13.19 10.56 21.52
C LEU A 64 13.61 9.99 20.16
N GLY A 65 13.37 8.70 19.94
CA GLY A 65 13.74 8.07 18.68
C GLY A 65 12.94 8.65 17.51
N ARG A 66 11.67 9.02 17.72
CA ARG A 66 10.88 9.73 16.71
C ARG A 66 11.46 11.10 16.38
N LEU A 67 11.93 11.86 17.37
CA LEU A 67 12.59 13.16 17.15
C LEU A 67 13.86 12.97 16.30
N GLU A 68 14.75 12.06 16.68
CA GLU A 68 15.96 11.75 15.90
C GLU A 68 15.63 11.30 14.47
N TYR A 69 14.62 10.44 14.30
CA TYR A 69 14.19 10.01 12.97
C TYR A 69 13.68 11.17 12.11
N GLN A 70 12.91 12.10 12.70
CA GLN A 70 12.40 13.28 12.01
C GLN A 70 13.50 14.31 11.68
N ARG A 71 14.61 14.29 12.42
CA ARG A 71 15.82 15.08 12.13
C ARG A 71 16.66 14.48 11.01
N GLY A 72 16.38 13.23 10.63
CA GLY A 72 17.13 12.50 9.60
C GLY A 72 18.30 11.69 10.15
N ASN A 73 18.51 11.69 11.47
CA ASN A 73 19.58 10.95 12.13
C ASN A 73 19.15 9.49 12.37
N VAL A 74 19.12 8.70 11.29
CA VAL A 74 18.56 7.34 11.31
C VAL A 74 19.32 6.40 12.25
N GLU A 75 20.64 6.55 12.36
CA GLU A 75 21.48 5.72 13.24
C GLU A 75 21.24 6.03 14.72
N ALA A 76 21.15 7.32 15.08
CA ALA A 76 20.83 7.75 16.43
C ALA A 76 19.41 7.31 16.84
N ALA A 77 18.44 7.47 15.93
CA ALA A 77 17.08 6.99 16.13
C ALA A 77 17.05 5.47 16.40
N LEU A 78 17.77 4.69 15.60
CA LEU A 78 17.88 3.24 15.79
C LEU A 78 18.47 2.88 17.16
N HIS A 79 19.54 3.55 17.57
CA HIS A 79 20.17 3.33 18.88
C HIS A 79 19.19 3.62 20.03
N VAL A 80 18.39 4.68 19.93
CA VAL A 80 17.35 4.99 20.92
C VAL A 80 16.25 3.92 20.91
N PHE A 81 15.80 3.49 19.72
CA PHE A 81 14.75 2.47 19.59
C PHE A 81 15.17 1.07 20.06
N ASP A 82 16.45 0.70 19.92
CA ASP A 82 16.98 -0.56 20.47
C ASP A 82 16.82 -0.66 21.99
N GLY A 83 16.70 0.49 22.65
CA GLY A 83 16.43 0.59 24.06
C GLY A 83 14.99 0.29 24.50
N ILE A 84 14.07 0.00 23.58
CA ILE A 84 12.64 -0.20 23.87
C ILE A 84 12.33 -1.70 24.05
N ASP A 85 11.80 -2.08 25.22
CA ASP A 85 11.31 -3.43 25.49
C ASP A 85 9.82 -3.55 25.10
N LEU A 86 9.57 -3.95 23.84
CA LEU A 86 8.22 -4.15 23.33
C LEU A 86 7.42 -5.21 24.13
N PRO A 87 7.95 -6.41 24.47
CA PRO A 87 7.27 -7.35 25.35
C PRO A 87 6.81 -6.75 26.69
N ALA A 88 7.68 -6.00 27.36
CA ALA A 88 7.32 -5.33 28.62
C ALA A 88 6.24 -4.27 28.40
N ALA A 89 6.32 -3.51 27.31
CA ALA A 89 5.27 -2.56 26.93
C ALA A 89 3.92 -3.28 26.72
N ILE A 90 3.87 -4.34 25.91
CA ILE A 90 2.63 -5.10 25.63
C ILE A 90 1.99 -5.63 26.93
N GLN A 91 2.78 -6.18 27.87
CA GLN A 91 2.24 -6.68 29.14
C GLN A 91 1.56 -5.58 29.97
N ARG A 92 2.08 -4.35 29.95
CA ARG A 92 1.46 -3.21 30.65
C ARG A 92 0.20 -2.70 29.94
N LEU A 93 0.05 -3.02 28.66
CA LEU A 93 -1.06 -2.60 27.82
C LEU A 93 -2.24 -3.57 27.82
N GLN A 94 -2.01 -4.82 28.23
CA GLN A 94 -3.10 -5.80 28.34
C GLN A 94 -4.08 -5.37 29.44
N PRO A 95 -5.39 -5.33 29.18
CA PRO A 95 -6.36 -5.14 30.23
C PRO A 95 -6.21 -6.28 31.22
N SER A 96 -5.95 -5.97 32.48
CA SER A 96 -5.93 -6.97 33.55
C SER A 96 -7.33 -7.59 33.65
N PHE A 97 -7.51 -8.74 33.02
CA PHE A 97 -8.66 -9.61 33.21
C PHE A 97 -8.59 -10.21 34.63
N SER A 98 -8.82 -9.38 35.64
CA SER A 98 -9.17 -9.87 36.97
C SER A 98 -10.63 -10.28 36.93
N GLU A 99 -10.84 -11.56 36.70
CA GLU A 99 -12.07 -12.27 37.02
C GLU A 99 -12.42 -12.02 38.50
N LYS A 100 -13.33 -11.06 38.76
CA LYS A 100 -14.21 -10.98 39.93
C LYS A 100 -15.15 -9.78 39.79
N GLN A 101 -16.45 -10.06 39.65
CA GLN A 101 -17.48 -9.07 39.96
C GLN A 101 -17.25 -8.53 41.38
N PRO A 102 -17.49 -7.23 41.60
CA PRO A 102 -18.65 -6.92 42.45
C PRO A 102 -19.47 -5.69 42.01
N SER A 103 -20.79 -5.86 42.17
CA SER A 103 -21.81 -4.90 42.58
C SER A 103 -21.73 -3.42 42.14
N ARG A 104 -22.74 -3.06 41.33
CA ARG A 104 -23.51 -1.80 41.30
C ARG A 104 -22.93 -0.59 42.07
N LYS A 105 -22.72 0.49 41.29
CA LYS A 105 -22.85 1.93 41.58
C LYS A 105 -21.52 2.71 41.63
N GLY A 106 -21.22 3.41 40.54
CA GLY A 106 -20.16 4.44 40.45
C GLY A 106 -19.67 4.64 39.00
N ARG A 107 -19.96 5.80 38.39
CA ARG A 107 -19.54 6.16 37.03
C ARG A 107 -18.07 6.69 37.00
N SER A 108 -17.46 6.56 35.82
CA SER A 108 -16.40 7.40 35.21
C SER A 108 -14.95 7.35 35.72
N ARG A 109 -14.38 6.16 36.00
CA ARG A 109 -12.92 6.03 36.20
C ARG A 109 -12.22 4.98 35.32
N GLY A 110 -12.98 4.12 34.64
CA GLY A 110 -12.45 3.10 33.72
C GLY A 110 -12.07 3.65 32.35
N ASP A 111 -12.89 4.54 31.77
CA ASP A 111 -12.65 5.07 30.41
C ASP A 111 -11.35 5.87 30.28
N SER A 112 -10.94 6.61 31.32
CA SER A 112 -9.70 7.40 31.29
C SER A 112 -8.45 6.54 31.40
N GLN A 113 -8.48 5.43 32.15
CA GLN A 113 -7.34 4.51 32.25
C GLN A 113 -7.14 3.69 30.98
N HIS A 114 -8.23 3.32 30.30
CA HIS A 114 -8.18 2.64 28.99
C HIS A 114 -7.68 3.56 27.87
N ALA A 115 -8.07 4.84 27.87
CA ALA A 115 -7.60 5.81 26.87
C ALA A 115 -6.09 6.11 27.02
N VAL A 116 -5.58 6.22 28.25
CA VAL A 116 -4.16 6.47 28.52
C VAL A 116 -3.29 5.27 28.15
N SER A 117 -3.74 4.04 28.42
CA SER A 117 -3.00 2.83 28.01
C SER A 117 -3.00 2.66 26.48
N GLN A 118 -4.08 2.98 25.77
CA GLN A 118 -4.10 2.93 24.30
C GLN A 118 -3.14 3.93 23.66
N HIS A 119 -3.01 5.14 24.20
CA HIS A 119 -2.06 6.14 23.69
C HIS A 119 -0.60 5.71 23.88
N ALA A 120 -0.28 5.11 25.04
CA ALA A 120 1.01 4.50 25.30
C ALA A 120 1.35 3.37 24.29
N ALA A 121 0.37 2.50 24.00
CA ALA A 121 0.51 1.44 23.00
C ALA A 121 0.82 2.00 21.62
N SER A 122 0.07 3.04 21.22
CA SER A 122 0.24 3.74 19.95
C SER A 122 1.67 4.26 19.77
N LEU A 123 2.19 4.97 20.79
CA LEU A 123 3.55 5.52 20.74
C LEU A 123 4.64 4.45 20.62
N VAL A 124 4.54 3.38 21.42
CA VAL A 124 5.54 2.29 21.37
C VAL A 124 5.49 1.55 20.04
N LEU A 125 4.29 1.24 19.52
CA LEU A 125 4.14 0.58 18.22
C LEU A 125 4.64 1.46 17.07
N GLU A 126 4.36 2.77 17.10
CA GLU A 126 4.91 3.76 16.16
C GLU A 126 6.45 3.73 16.21
N ALA A 127 7.05 3.71 17.41
CA ALA A 127 8.51 3.67 17.55
C ALA A 127 9.14 2.40 16.97
N ILE A 128 8.54 1.22 17.20
CA ILE A 128 9.04 -0.03 16.60
C ILE A 128 8.84 -0.02 15.07
N TYR A 129 7.77 0.57 14.56
CA TYR A 129 7.60 0.78 13.12
C TYR A 129 8.67 1.74 12.55
N LEU A 130 8.98 2.84 13.22
CA LEU A 130 10.05 3.76 12.83
C LEU A 130 11.43 3.10 12.94
N LYS A 131 11.63 2.20 13.89
CA LYS A 131 12.81 1.33 13.96
C LYS A 131 12.94 0.47 12.70
N ALA A 132 11.86 -0.16 12.25
CA ALA A 132 11.85 -0.91 11.00
C ALA A 132 12.20 -0.03 9.79
N LYS A 133 11.65 1.19 9.68
CA LYS A 133 12.02 2.15 8.62
C LYS A 133 13.48 2.58 8.69
N SER A 134 14.01 2.74 9.90
CA SER A 134 15.41 3.11 10.12
C SER A 134 16.34 2.01 9.61
N LEU A 135 16.05 0.76 9.97
CA LEU A 135 16.75 -0.42 9.47
C LEU A 135 16.64 -0.55 7.94
N GLN A 136 15.48 -0.27 7.36
CA GLN A 136 15.28 -0.25 5.91
C GLN A 136 16.19 0.79 5.23
N LYS A 137 16.24 2.03 5.75
CA LYS A 137 17.11 3.09 5.23
C LYS A 137 18.60 2.74 5.31
N LEU A 138 19.00 1.96 6.32
CA LEU A 138 20.37 1.45 6.49
C LEU A 138 20.66 0.18 5.68
N GLY A 139 19.70 -0.32 4.90
CA GLY A 139 19.86 -1.54 4.08
C GLY A 139 19.79 -2.85 4.87
N ARG A 140 19.45 -2.81 6.17
CA ARG A 140 19.28 -3.99 7.04
C ARG A 140 17.88 -4.59 6.88
N LEU A 141 17.59 -5.09 5.68
CA LEU A 141 16.24 -5.44 5.24
C LEU A 141 15.57 -6.58 6.04
N ASN A 142 16.32 -7.63 6.39
CA ASN A 142 15.81 -8.73 7.21
C ASN A 142 15.40 -8.24 8.61
N ASP A 143 16.27 -7.46 9.27
CA ASP A 143 15.99 -6.89 10.58
C ASP A 143 14.78 -5.95 10.52
N ALA A 144 14.68 -5.12 9.48
CA ALA A 144 13.54 -4.25 9.24
C ALA A 144 12.23 -5.05 9.12
N ALA A 145 12.24 -6.13 8.34
CA ALA A 145 11.07 -6.98 8.15
C ALA A 145 10.65 -7.66 9.46
N HIS A 146 11.62 -8.13 10.25
CA HIS A 146 11.35 -8.71 11.57
C HIS A 146 10.75 -7.70 12.55
N GLU A 147 11.28 -6.48 12.63
CA GLU A 147 10.71 -5.44 13.51
C GLU A 147 9.30 -5.02 13.04
N CYS A 148 9.08 -4.88 11.73
CA CYS A 148 7.75 -4.58 11.20
C CYS A 148 6.75 -5.70 11.48
N LYS A 149 7.19 -6.97 11.40
CA LYS A 149 6.37 -8.13 11.78
C LYS A 149 6.00 -8.10 13.27
N ARG A 150 6.94 -7.72 14.15
CA ARG A 150 6.69 -7.61 15.60
C ARG A 150 5.60 -6.59 15.92
N VAL A 151 5.50 -5.49 15.17
CA VAL A 151 4.39 -4.53 15.29
C VAL A 151 3.05 -5.22 15.04
N LEU A 152 2.92 -5.92 13.91
CA LEU A 152 1.66 -6.60 13.55
C LEU A 152 1.30 -7.73 14.52
N ASP A 153 2.30 -8.51 14.95
CA ASP A 153 2.12 -9.58 15.96
C ASP A 153 1.68 -9.01 17.32
N ALA A 154 2.16 -7.82 17.69
CA ALA A 154 1.75 -7.13 18.91
C ALA A 154 0.31 -6.62 18.80
N VAL A 155 -0.07 -6.06 17.66
CA VAL A 155 -1.43 -5.55 17.40
C VAL A 155 -2.45 -6.69 17.47
N GLU A 156 -2.21 -7.84 16.84
CA GLU A 156 -3.11 -9.00 16.94
C GLU A 156 -3.23 -9.55 18.37
N LYS A 157 -2.17 -9.42 19.18
CA LYS A 157 -2.19 -9.81 20.60
C LYS A 157 -2.95 -8.81 21.49
N ILE A 158 -2.96 -7.54 21.13
CA ILE A 158 -3.67 -6.49 21.88
C ILE A 158 -5.16 -6.47 21.46
N PHE A 159 -5.45 -6.69 20.18
CA PHE A 159 -6.76 -6.56 19.56
C PHE A 159 -7.26 -7.88 18.96
N HIS A 160 -7.54 -8.87 19.80
CA HIS A 160 -7.97 -10.21 19.36
C HIS A 160 -9.25 -10.25 18.52
N GLN A 161 -10.11 -9.24 18.63
CA GLN A 161 -11.39 -9.13 17.90
C GLN A 161 -11.35 -8.09 16.77
N GLY A 162 -10.15 -7.67 16.36
CA GLY A 162 -9.95 -6.57 15.42
C GLY A 162 -9.91 -5.19 16.10
N ILE A 163 -9.44 -4.19 15.36
CA ILE A 163 -9.31 -2.82 15.84
C ILE A 163 -10.69 -2.13 15.77
N PRO A 164 -11.32 -1.73 16.90
CA PRO A 164 -12.67 -1.18 16.90
C PRO A 164 -12.73 0.26 16.34
N ASP A 165 -13.69 0.54 15.46
CA ASP A 165 -13.88 1.84 14.76
C ASP A 165 -14.05 3.07 15.66
N VAL A 166 -14.44 2.89 16.93
CA VAL A 166 -14.97 3.96 17.77
C VAL A 166 -13.94 4.53 18.76
N GLN A 167 -12.78 3.88 18.97
CA GLN A 167 -11.86 4.25 20.07
C GLN A 167 -10.37 4.01 19.78
N VAL A 168 -9.93 4.20 18.54
CA VAL A 168 -8.49 4.13 18.23
C VAL A 168 -8.01 5.52 17.84
N ASP A 169 -6.99 6.01 18.55
CA ASP A 169 -6.21 7.17 18.15
C ASP A 169 -5.83 6.99 16.68
N ASN A 170 -6.27 7.90 15.78
CA ASN A 170 -6.07 7.79 14.32
C ASN A 170 -4.63 7.41 13.96
N ARG A 171 -3.66 7.81 14.80
CA ARG A 171 -2.23 7.50 14.66
C ARG A 171 -1.89 6.01 14.75
N LEU A 172 -2.54 5.25 15.63
CA LEU A 172 -2.31 3.80 15.73
C LEU A 172 -2.82 3.11 14.46
N GLN A 173 -4.01 3.46 14.00
CA GLN A 173 -4.57 2.91 12.76
C GLN A 173 -3.68 3.26 11.56
N ASP A 174 -3.20 4.50 11.47
CA ASP A 174 -2.25 4.92 10.43
C ASP A 174 -0.95 4.09 10.47
N THR A 175 -0.40 3.86 11.66
CA THR A 175 0.80 3.05 11.85
C THR A 175 0.57 1.61 11.40
N VAL A 176 -0.57 1.01 11.77
CA VAL A 176 -0.94 -0.35 11.36
C VAL A 176 -1.11 -0.42 9.84
N CYS A 177 -1.87 0.48 9.24
CA CYS A 177 -2.04 0.57 7.79
C CYS A 177 -0.69 0.63 7.05
N GLN A 178 0.23 1.47 7.52
CA GLN A 178 1.56 1.59 6.93
C GLN A 178 2.43 0.33 7.16
N ALA A 179 2.38 -0.28 8.34
CA ALA A 179 3.12 -1.49 8.65
C ALA A 179 2.64 -2.71 7.84
N VAL A 180 1.32 -2.83 7.65
CA VAL A 180 0.70 -3.88 6.82
C VAL A 180 1.11 -3.74 5.35
N GLU A 181 1.19 -2.51 4.83
CA GLU A 181 1.70 -2.24 3.47
C GLU A 181 3.22 -2.45 3.35
N LEU A 182 3.99 -2.11 4.38
CA LEU A 182 5.45 -2.14 4.35
C LEU A 182 6.02 -3.56 4.48
N LEU A 183 5.42 -4.42 5.32
CA LEU A 183 5.99 -5.73 5.63
C LEU A 183 6.25 -6.62 4.40
N PRO A 184 5.29 -6.79 3.45
CA PRO A 184 5.53 -7.58 2.25
C PRO A 184 6.65 -7.00 1.37
N GLU A 185 6.73 -5.67 1.28
CA GLU A 185 7.75 -4.97 0.51
C GLU A 185 9.16 -5.20 1.08
N LEU A 186 9.31 -5.18 2.41
CA LEU A 186 10.58 -5.47 3.07
C LEU A 186 11.05 -6.91 2.79
N TRP A 187 10.16 -7.89 2.87
CA TRP A 187 10.49 -9.28 2.54
C TRP A 187 10.86 -9.45 1.07
N LYS A 188 10.16 -8.76 0.17
CA LYS A 188 10.50 -8.74 -1.26
C LYS A 188 11.88 -8.15 -1.50
N GLN A 189 12.20 -7.02 -0.86
CA GLN A 189 13.53 -6.39 -0.96
C GLN A 189 14.63 -7.29 -0.39
N ALA A 190 14.35 -8.04 0.69
CA ALA A 190 15.27 -8.99 1.29
C ALA A 190 15.46 -10.29 0.49
N GLY A 191 14.67 -10.52 -0.58
CA GLY A 191 14.69 -11.76 -1.37
C GLY A 191 13.90 -12.93 -0.77
N CYS A 192 13.18 -12.69 0.34
CA CYS A 192 12.37 -13.68 1.06
C CYS A 192 10.94 -13.73 0.49
N TYR A 193 10.79 -14.29 -0.70
CA TYR A 193 9.52 -14.22 -1.45
C TYR A 193 8.37 -15.04 -0.83
N HIS A 194 8.66 -16.12 -0.11
CA HIS A 194 7.64 -16.90 0.58
C HIS A 194 7.05 -16.14 1.77
N GLU A 195 7.90 -15.41 2.50
CA GLU A 195 7.54 -14.54 3.60
C GLU A 195 6.77 -13.32 3.09
N ALA A 196 7.18 -12.74 1.97
CA ALA A 196 6.45 -11.65 1.31
C ALA A 196 5.03 -12.08 0.95
N MET A 197 4.87 -13.26 0.36
CA MET A 197 3.57 -13.81 0.02
C MET A 197 2.69 -14.03 1.25
N SER A 198 3.27 -14.63 2.29
CA SER A 198 2.57 -14.86 3.56
C SER A 198 2.15 -13.55 4.21
N ALA A 199 2.97 -12.50 4.10
CA ALA A 199 2.66 -11.16 4.58
C ALA A 199 1.52 -10.51 3.77
N TYR A 200 1.50 -10.60 2.44
CA TYR A 200 0.38 -10.12 1.62
C TYR A 200 -0.92 -10.84 1.95
N ARG A 201 -0.90 -12.17 2.05
CA ARG A 201 -2.10 -12.95 2.43
C ARG A 201 -2.59 -12.57 3.82
N ARG A 202 -1.70 -12.42 4.80
CA ARG A 202 -2.04 -11.93 6.15
C ARG A 202 -2.63 -10.51 6.11
N ALA A 203 -2.09 -9.63 5.28
CA ALA A 203 -2.60 -8.27 5.10
C ALA A 203 -4.06 -8.26 4.61
N LEU A 204 -4.44 -9.20 3.74
CA LEU A 204 -5.78 -9.26 3.15
C LEU A 204 -6.79 -10.09 3.95
N LEU A 205 -6.33 -11.07 4.75
CA LEU A 205 -7.19 -12.02 5.46
C LEU A 205 -7.41 -11.66 6.93
N SER A 206 -6.48 -10.94 7.58
CA SER A 206 -6.63 -10.51 8.98
C SER A 206 -7.47 -9.23 9.11
N GLN A 207 -8.10 -9.05 10.27
CA GLN A 207 -8.98 -7.91 10.56
C GLN A 207 -8.19 -6.67 11.02
N TRP A 208 -7.56 -5.99 10.07
CA TRP A 208 -6.79 -4.76 10.33
C TRP A 208 -7.60 -3.46 10.26
N ASN A 209 -8.88 -3.53 9.85
CA ASN A 209 -9.72 -2.36 9.57
C ASN A 209 -9.12 -1.40 8.52
N LEU A 210 -8.58 -1.95 7.42
CA LEU A 210 -8.00 -1.15 6.35
C LEU A 210 -9.08 -0.42 5.54
N GLY A 211 -8.81 0.83 5.18
CA GLY A 211 -9.61 1.55 4.19
C GLY A 211 -9.53 0.91 2.80
N ASP A 212 -10.52 1.20 1.95
CA ASP A 212 -10.59 0.65 0.60
C ASP A 212 -9.36 1.02 -0.24
N ASP A 213 -8.80 2.21 -0.06
CA ASP A 213 -7.57 2.66 -0.74
C ASP A 213 -6.35 1.82 -0.35
N ASN A 214 -6.10 1.62 0.95
CA ASN A 214 -5.00 0.77 1.43
C ASN A 214 -5.15 -0.67 0.94
N CYS A 215 -6.35 -1.23 1.08
CA CYS A 215 -6.66 -2.57 0.61
C CYS A 215 -6.41 -2.69 -0.90
N SER A 216 -6.79 -1.68 -1.70
CA SER A 216 -6.61 -1.70 -3.14
C SER A 216 -5.13 -1.71 -3.55
N ARG A 217 -4.28 -0.93 -2.86
CA ARG A 217 -2.83 -0.91 -3.09
C ARG A 217 -2.20 -2.26 -2.80
N ILE A 218 -2.58 -2.88 -1.68
CA ILE A 218 -2.08 -4.21 -1.28
C ILE A 218 -2.54 -5.28 -2.29
N GLN A 219 -3.81 -5.29 -2.67
CA GLN A 219 -4.35 -6.23 -3.65
C GLN A 219 -3.63 -6.14 -5.00
N LYS A 220 -3.41 -4.90 -5.49
CA LYS A 220 -2.69 -4.67 -6.74
C LYS A 220 -1.23 -5.11 -6.63
N ALA A 221 -0.51 -4.66 -5.59
CA ALA A 221 0.89 -5.03 -5.38
C ALA A 221 1.06 -6.54 -5.28
N PHE A 222 0.13 -7.22 -4.60
CA PHE A 222 0.16 -8.66 -4.46
C PHE A 222 -0.12 -9.37 -5.79
N ALA A 223 -1.11 -8.94 -6.57
CA ALA A 223 -1.37 -9.51 -7.89
C ALA A 223 -0.16 -9.40 -8.82
N VAL A 224 0.50 -8.24 -8.85
CA VAL A 224 1.74 -8.02 -9.61
C VAL A 224 2.85 -8.96 -9.12
N PHE A 225 3.03 -9.06 -7.79
CA PHE A 225 4.01 -9.96 -7.22
C PHE A 225 3.76 -11.43 -7.59
N LEU A 226 2.50 -11.90 -7.53
CA LEU A 226 2.14 -13.27 -7.90
C LEU A 226 2.44 -13.61 -9.36
N MET A 227 2.26 -12.65 -10.27
CA MET A 227 2.53 -12.85 -11.70
C MET A 227 4.01 -12.79 -12.06
N HIS A 228 4.81 -11.96 -11.38
CA HIS A 228 6.19 -11.66 -11.79
C HIS A 228 7.28 -12.23 -10.88
N SER A 229 6.96 -12.75 -9.69
CA SER A 229 7.97 -13.25 -8.74
C SER A 229 8.65 -14.55 -9.17
N GLY A 230 8.05 -15.32 -10.10
CA GLY A 230 8.58 -16.62 -10.52
C GLY A 230 8.54 -17.70 -9.43
N VAL A 231 7.90 -17.43 -8.29
CA VAL A 231 7.74 -18.38 -7.18
C VAL A 231 6.38 -19.04 -7.28
N GLU A 232 6.31 -20.35 -7.47
CA GLU A 232 5.03 -21.05 -7.33
C GLU A 232 4.67 -21.19 -5.86
N ALA A 233 3.44 -20.81 -5.51
CA ALA A 233 2.95 -21.02 -4.16
C ALA A 233 1.73 -21.91 -4.12
N GLY A 234 1.65 -22.65 -3.01
CA GLY A 234 0.45 -23.40 -2.65
C GLY A 234 -0.73 -22.48 -2.33
N PRO A 235 -1.95 -23.05 -2.27
CA PRO A 235 -3.17 -22.32 -1.99
C PRO A 235 -3.11 -21.58 -0.64
N PRO A 236 -3.89 -20.50 -0.46
CA PRO A 236 -4.04 -19.84 0.83
C PRO A 236 -4.46 -20.83 1.92
N SER A 237 -3.95 -20.65 3.14
CA SER A 237 -4.22 -21.56 4.26
C SER A 237 -5.72 -21.69 4.56
N LEU A 238 -6.18 -22.93 4.76
CA LEU A 238 -7.58 -23.28 5.08
C LEU A 238 -8.16 -22.56 6.31
N ALA A 239 -7.32 -22.11 7.24
CA ALA A 239 -7.75 -21.52 8.51
C ALA A 239 -8.45 -20.15 8.38
N ALA A 240 -8.28 -19.44 7.25
CA ALA A 240 -8.91 -18.15 7.00
C ALA A 240 -10.18 -18.24 6.12
N GLN A 241 -10.64 -19.47 5.82
CA GLN A 241 -11.70 -19.70 4.85
C GLN A 241 -13.08 -19.67 5.51
N VAL A 242 -13.97 -18.88 4.94
CA VAL A 242 -15.41 -18.99 5.18
C VAL A 242 -15.91 -20.20 4.37
N ASP A 243 -16.74 -21.05 4.98
CA ASP A 243 -17.27 -22.25 4.35
C ASP A 243 -17.95 -21.91 3.00
N GLY A 244 -17.56 -22.62 1.93
CA GLY A 244 -18.03 -22.36 0.56
C GLY A 244 -17.32 -21.25 -0.23
N SER A 245 -16.28 -20.61 0.32
CA SER A 245 -15.49 -19.61 -0.42
C SER A 245 -14.58 -20.24 -1.49
N TYR A 246 -14.38 -19.51 -2.59
CA TYR A 246 -13.48 -19.92 -3.67
C TYR A 246 -12.03 -19.81 -3.22
N VAL A 247 -11.23 -20.85 -3.47
CA VAL A 247 -9.81 -20.90 -3.09
C VAL A 247 -8.95 -21.02 -4.34
N PRO A 248 -8.14 -20.00 -4.66
CA PRO A 248 -7.20 -20.08 -5.77
C PRO A 248 -6.22 -21.24 -5.60
N LYS A 249 -5.98 -22.00 -6.66
CA LYS A 249 -5.09 -23.17 -6.65
C LYS A 249 -3.65 -22.82 -7.02
N HIS A 250 -3.45 -21.76 -7.78
CA HIS A 250 -2.14 -21.27 -8.19
C HIS A 250 -2.08 -19.74 -8.23
N ASN A 251 -0.86 -19.20 -8.27
CA ASN A 251 -0.61 -17.76 -8.22
C ASN A 251 -1.41 -16.94 -9.25
N LEU A 252 -1.44 -17.41 -10.50
CA LEU A 252 -2.10 -16.69 -11.58
C LEU A 252 -3.62 -16.57 -11.36
N GLU A 253 -4.24 -17.59 -10.78
CA GLU A 253 -5.66 -17.59 -10.41
C GLU A 253 -5.94 -16.62 -9.27
N GLU A 254 -5.05 -16.59 -8.26
CA GLU A 254 -5.13 -15.62 -7.15
C GLU A 254 -4.93 -14.19 -7.66
N ALA A 255 -3.99 -13.97 -8.57
CA ALA A 255 -3.76 -12.67 -9.19
C ALA A 255 -4.98 -12.21 -10.00
N ILE A 256 -5.57 -13.07 -10.85
CA ILE A 256 -6.79 -12.74 -11.61
C ILE A 256 -7.93 -12.40 -10.65
N LEU A 257 -8.14 -13.20 -9.60
CA LEU A 257 -9.18 -12.94 -8.60
C LEU A 257 -9.02 -11.56 -7.95
N LEU A 258 -7.79 -11.23 -7.50
CA LEU A 258 -7.50 -9.94 -6.89
C LEU A 258 -7.76 -8.78 -7.86
N LEU A 259 -7.36 -8.91 -9.12
CA LEU A 259 -7.58 -7.89 -10.16
C LEU A 259 -9.06 -7.72 -10.50
N MET A 260 -9.83 -8.81 -10.59
CA MET A 260 -11.28 -8.75 -10.79
C MET A 260 -12.00 -8.09 -9.60
N ILE A 261 -11.57 -8.36 -8.36
CA ILE A 261 -12.08 -7.68 -7.16
C ILE A 261 -11.84 -6.17 -7.27
N LEU A 262 -10.64 -5.75 -7.69
CA LEU A 262 -10.30 -4.35 -7.88
C LEU A 262 -11.16 -3.67 -8.96
N VAL A 263 -11.30 -4.29 -10.13
CA VAL A 263 -12.17 -3.79 -11.22
C VAL A 263 -13.60 -3.60 -10.72
N ARG A 264 -14.13 -4.57 -9.98
CA ARG A 264 -15.47 -4.47 -9.40
C ARG A 264 -15.58 -3.36 -8.35
N LYS A 265 -14.58 -3.20 -7.48
CA LYS A 265 -14.54 -2.09 -6.50
C LYS A 265 -14.57 -0.73 -7.20
N PHE A 266 -13.88 -0.61 -8.32
CA PHE A 266 -13.91 0.60 -9.14
C PHE A 266 -15.31 0.88 -9.71
N TYR A 267 -15.98 -0.12 -10.29
CA TYR A 267 -17.35 0.07 -10.80
C TYR A 267 -18.36 0.45 -9.71
N LEU A 268 -18.12 0.02 -8.48
CA LEU A 268 -18.93 0.41 -7.31
C LEU A 268 -18.55 1.77 -6.72
N GLY A 269 -17.57 2.48 -7.29
CA GLY A 269 -17.12 3.80 -6.82
C GLY A 269 -16.37 3.76 -5.50
N LYS A 270 -15.83 2.60 -5.10
CA LYS A 270 -15.12 2.43 -3.82
C LYS A 270 -13.64 2.82 -3.87
N ILE A 271 -13.05 2.80 -5.05
CA ILE A 271 -11.63 3.11 -5.27
C ILE A 271 -11.48 4.04 -6.47
N VAL A 272 -10.38 4.80 -6.50
CA VAL A 272 -10.00 5.61 -7.65
C VAL A 272 -9.55 4.72 -8.81
N TRP A 273 -9.87 5.10 -10.05
CA TRP A 273 -9.43 4.35 -11.23
C TRP A 273 -7.91 4.36 -11.36
N ASP A 274 -7.35 3.17 -11.56
CA ASP A 274 -5.94 2.97 -11.93
C ASP A 274 -5.89 2.12 -13.21
N PRO A 275 -5.52 2.72 -14.36
CA PRO A 275 -5.49 2.02 -15.66
C PRO A 275 -4.66 0.74 -15.65
N SER A 276 -3.59 0.71 -14.84
CA SER A 276 -2.70 -0.44 -14.81
C SER A 276 -3.37 -1.70 -14.25
N ILE A 277 -4.46 -1.58 -13.47
CA ILE A 277 -5.22 -2.76 -13.00
C ILE A 277 -5.73 -3.57 -14.20
N LEU A 278 -6.27 -2.88 -15.21
CA LEU A 278 -6.79 -3.52 -16.40
C LEU A 278 -5.66 -4.04 -17.31
N GLU A 279 -4.53 -3.34 -17.39
CA GLU A 279 -3.36 -3.81 -18.13
C GLU A 279 -2.86 -5.15 -17.56
N HIS A 280 -2.73 -5.25 -16.24
CA HIS A 280 -2.37 -6.48 -15.54
C HIS A 280 -3.41 -7.58 -15.74
N LEU A 281 -4.70 -7.26 -15.69
CA LEU A 281 -5.77 -8.24 -15.92
C LEU A 281 -5.78 -8.75 -17.38
N THR A 282 -5.59 -7.83 -18.33
CA THR A 282 -5.45 -8.13 -19.76
C THR A 282 -4.29 -9.09 -20.00
N PHE A 283 -3.13 -8.80 -19.40
CA PHE A 283 -1.96 -9.67 -19.45
C PHE A 283 -2.25 -11.06 -18.86
N ALA A 284 -2.79 -11.13 -17.65
CA ALA A 284 -3.06 -12.39 -16.96
C ALA A 284 -4.06 -13.29 -17.72
N LEU A 285 -5.16 -12.71 -18.20
CA LEU A 285 -6.18 -13.45 -18.96
C LEU A 285 -5.65 -13.89 -20.34
N SER A 286 -4.82 -13.07 -20.98
CA SER A 286 -4.17 -13.43 -22.25
C SER A 286 -3.22 -14.61 -22.08
N LEU A 287 -2.42 -14.64 -21.01
CA LEU A 287 -1.56 -15.78 -20.68
C LEU A 287 -2.35 -17.08 -20.46
N CYS A 288 -3.56 -16.98 -19.90
CA CYS A 288 -4.45 -18.13 -19.68
C CYS A 288 -5.25 -18.54 -20.93
N GLY A 289 -5.13 -17.81 -22.03
CA GLY A 289 -6.00 -17.98 -23.21
C GLY A 289 -7.47 -17.64 -22.95
N GLN A 290 -7.80 -16.94 -21.86
CA GLN A 290 -9.16 -16.59 -21.43
C GLN A 290 -9.61 -15.26 -22.05
N THR A 291 -9.43 -15.11 -23.36
CA THR A 291 -9.75 -13.86 -24.08
C THR A 291 -11.25 -13.58 -24.16
N SER A 292 -12.10 -14.60 -24.08
CA SER A 292 -13.55 -14.44 -24.01
C SER A 292 -14.02 -13.78 -22.71
N VAL A 293 -13.35 -14.08 -21.59
CA VAL A 293 -13.60 -13.42 -20.29
C VAL A 293 -13.12 -11.98 -20.36
N LEU A 294 -11.91 -11.75 -20.88
CA LEU A 294 -11.37 -10.41 -21.08
C LEU A 294 -12.28 -9.54 -21.96
N ALA A 295 -12.85 -10.10 -23.04
CA ALA A 295 -13.79 -9.37 -23.89
C ALA A 295 -15.03 -8.88 -23.11
N LYS A 296 -15.61 -9.74 -22.28
CA LYS A 296 -16.76 -9.37 -21.43
C LYS A 296 -16.41 -8.27 -20.44
N GLU A 297 -15.27 -8.40 -19.76
CA GLU A 297 -14.79 -7.36 -18.83
C GLU A 297 -14.64 -6.01 -19.54
N LEU A 298 -14.04 -5.99 -20.75
CA LEU A 298 -13.86 -4.77 -21.54
C LEU A 298 -15.17 -4.13 -22.02
N GLU A 299 -16.21 -4.94 -22.25
CA GLU A 299 -17.55 -4.46 -22.61
C GLU A 299 -18.25 -3.78 -21.44
N GLU A 300 -18.03 -4.26 -20.21
CA GLU A 300 -18.63 -3.71 -18.99
C GLU A 300 -17.98 -2.40 -18.52
N ILE A 301 -16.75 -2.09 -18.96
CA ILE A 301 -16.06 -0.85 -18.57
C ILE A 301 -16.87 0.37 -19.03
N MET A 302 -17.11 1.30 -18.11
CA MET A 302 -17.78 2.58 -18.42
C MET A 302 -17.09 3.35 -19.56
N PRO A 303 -17.84 3.99 -20.47
CA PRO A 303 -17.27 4.86 -21.50
C PRO A 303 -16.40 5.98 -20.87
N GLY A 304 -15.28 6.31 -21.51
CA GLY A 304 -14.37 7.38 -21.07
C GLY A 304 -13.28 6.95 -20.08
N VAL A 305 -13.37 5.75 -19.50
CA VAL A 305 -12.32 5.17 -18.64
C VAL A 305 -11.17 4.61 -19.46
N PHE A 306 -11.48 4.05 -20.63
CA PHE A 306 -10.52 3.48 -21.57
C PHE A 306 -10.64 4.20 -22.90
N HIS A 307 -9.50 4.47 -23.54
CA HIS A 307 -9.51 5.10 -24.85
C HIS A 307 -10.26 4.20 -25.84
N ARG A 308 -11.19 4.78 -26.61
CA ARG A 308 -12.15 4.00 -27.41
C ARG A 308 -11.47 3.14 -28.48
N VAL A 309 -10.39 3.66 -29.08
CA VAL A 309 -9.62 2.94 -30.11
C VAL A 309 -8.94 1.74 -29.50
N ASP A 310 -8.28 1.93 -28.36
CA ASP A 310 -7.59 0.87 -27.61
C ASP A 310 -8.60 -0.21 -27.18
N ARG A 311 -9.82 0.20 -26.78
CA ARG A 311 -10.90 -0.74 -26.46
C ARG A 311 -11.27 -1.58 -27.69
N TRP A 312 -11.52 -0.94 -28.83
CA TRP A 312 -11.89 -1.64 -30.05
C TRP A 312 -10.79 -2.59 -30.53
N ASN A 313 -9.52 -2.15 -30.47
CA ASN A 313 -8.37 -2.98 -30.84
C ASN A 313 -8.23 -4.19 -29.93
N THR A 314 -8.33 -4.00 -28.61
CA THR A 314 -8.23 -5.10 -27.63
C THR A 314 -9.41 -6.07 -27.77
N LEU A 315 -10.64 -5.57 -27.92
CA LEU A 315 -11.81 -6.42 -28.19
C LEU A 315 -11.70 -7.17 -29.51
N ALA A 316 -11.18 -6.53 -30.56
CA ALA A 316 -10.97 -7.17 -31.85
C ALA A 316 -9.96 -8.32 -31.75
N LEU A 317 -8.87 -8.11 -31.01
CA LEU A 317 -7.91 -9.18 -30.69
C LEU A 317 -8.60 -10.33 -29.96
N CYS A 318 -9.34 -10.05 -28.88
CA CYS A 318 -10.05 -11.07 -28.12
C CYS A 318 -11.06 -11.86 -28.96
N TYR A 319 -11.80 -11.18 -29.85
CA TYR A 319 -12.77 -11.83 -30.72
C TYR A 319 -12.11 -12.63 -31.84
N SER A 320 -10.99 -12.17 -32.38
CA SER A 320 -10.22 -12.92 -33.37
C SER A 320 -9.67 -14.22 -32.80
N THR A 321 -9.17 -14.23 -31.55
CA THR A 321 -8.62 -15.45 -30.94
C THR A 321 -9.66 -16.53 -30.66
N VAL A 322 -10.94 -16.16 -30.49
CA VAL A 322 -12.06 -17.11 -30.34
C VAL A 322 -12.78 -17.41 -31.66
N GLY A 323 -12.25 -16.95 -32.80
CA GLY A 323 -12.81 -17.19 -34.14
C GLY A 323 -14.01 -16.33 -34.52
N GLN A 324 -14.37 -15.31 -33.72
CA GLN A 324 -15.44 -14.36 -34.03
C GLN A 324 -14.96 -13.24 -34.97
N ASN A 325 -14.39 -13.63 -36.11
CA ASN A 325 -13.71 -12.75 -37.06
C ASN A 325 -14.59 -11.62 -37.61
N LYS A 326 -15.90 -11.88 -37.81
CA LYS A 326 -16.84 -10.84 -38.28
C LYS A 326 -17.01 -9.71 -37.25
N ALA A 327 -17.10 -10.05 -35.97
CA ALA A 327 -17.21 -9.07 -34.89
C ALA A 327 -15.89 -8.30 -34.74
N ALA A 328 -14.75 -9.02 -34.76
CA ALA A 328 -13.42 -8.42 -34.72
C ALA A 328 -13.19 -7.43 -35.85
N LEU A 329 -13.50 -7.81 -37.11
CA LEU A 329 -13.33 -6.94 -38.26
C LEU A 329 -14.20 -5.68 -38.19
N ASN A 330 -15.44 -5.79 -37.71
CA ASN A 330 -16.32 -4.63 -37.52
C ASN A 330 -15.77 -3.64 -36.49
N LEU A 331 -15.09 -4.12 -35.45
CA LEU A 331 -14.40 -3.25 -34.49
C LEU A 331 -13.16 -2.61 -35.12
N LEU A 332 -12.38 -3.37 -35.89
CA LEU A 332 -11.19 -2.87 -36.59
C LEU A 332 -11.55 -1.77 -37.60
N ARG A 333 -12.64 -1.92 -38.35
CA ARG A 333 -13.16 -0.87 -39.24
C ARG A 333 -13.47 0.43 -38.50
N LYS A 334 -13.93 0.36 -37.24
CA LYS A 334 -14.14 1.54 -36.40
C LYS A 334 -12.81 2.15 -35.95
N SER A 335 -11.89 1.32 -35.44
CA SER A 335 -10.57 1.78 -34.98
C SER A 335 -9.74 2.45 -36.07
N LEU A 336 -9.78 1.89 -37.29
CA LEU A 336 -9.02 2.32 -38.47
C LEU A 336 -9.75 3.39 -39.28
N HIS A 337 -10.83 3.96 -38.74
CA HIS A 337 -11.55 5.03 -39.41
C HIS A 337 -10.70 6.30 -39.50
N LYS A 338 -10.90 7.09 -40.55
CA LYS A 338 -10.14 8.34 -40.84
C LYS A 338 -10.16 9.41 -39.75
N HIS A 339 -11.05 9.29 -38.76
CA HIS A 339 -11.18 10.22 -37.62
C HIS A 339 -10.71 9.61 -36.29
N GLU A 340 -10.09 8.44 -36.35
CA GLU A 340 -9.58 7.69 -35.20
C GLU A 340 -8.07 7.47 -35.38
N GLN A 341 -7.59 6.23 -35.40
CA GLN A 341 -6.20 5.88 -35.70
C GLN A 341 -6.13 5.04 -36.98
N PRO A 342 -6.23 5.68 -38.16
CA PRO A 342 -6.24 4.96 -39.44
C PRO A 342 -4.92 4.21 -39.70
N ASP A 343 -3.81 4.66 -39.13
CA ASP A 343 -2.48 4.14 -39.45
C ASP A 343 -1.91 3.24 -38.33
N ASP A 344 -2.76 2.76 -37.41
CA ASP A 344 -2.33 1.80 -36.39
C ASP A 344 -1.90 0.48 -37.04
N LEU A 345 -0.59 0.20 -36.98
CA LEU A 345 0.03 -0.91 -37.70
C LEU A 345 -0.51 -2.26 -37.24
N THR A 346 -0.70 -2.46 -35.93
CA THR A 346 -1.17 -3.73 -35.37
C THR A 346 -2.61 -4.02 -35.80
N ALA A 347 -3.49 -3.02 -35.75
CA ALA A 347 -4.87 -3.15 -36.21
C ALA A 347 -4.94 -3.38 -37.72
N LEU A 348 -4.12 -2.71 -38.54
CA LEU A 348 -4.04 -2.94 -39.98
C LEU A 348 -3.62 -4.38 -40.30
N LEU A 349 -2.58 -4.89 -39.64
CA LEU A 349 -2.10 -6.27 -39.82
C LEU A 349 -3.15 -7.30 -39.39
N LEU A 350 -3.81 -7.09 -38.25
CA LEU A 350 -4.87 -7.97 -37.79
C LEU A 350 -6.06 -7.98 -38.75
N ALA A 351 -6.47 -6.80 -39.26
CA ALA A 351 -7.56 -6.70 -40.22
C ALA A 351 -7.22 -7.41 -41.54
N ALA A 352 -6.00 -7.21 -42.06
CA ALA A 352 -5.52 -7.90 -43.24
C ALA A 352 -5.50 -9.43 -43.06
N LYS A 353 -5.02 -9.91 -41.90
CA LYS A 353 -5.04 -11.33 -41.54
C LYS A 353 -6.46 -11.88 -41.56
N ILE A 354 -7.40 -11.25 -40.86
CA ILE A 354 -8.80 -11.69 -40.80
C ILE A 354 -9.43 -11.73 -42.20
N CYS A 355 -9.21 -10.70 -43.02
CA CYS A 355 -9.74 -10.66 -44.39
C CYS A 355 -9.14 -11.73 -45.30
N SER A 356 -7.91 -12.20 -45.06
CA SER A 356 -7.28 -13.25 -45.86
C SER A 356 -7.98 -14.61 -45.74
N GLU A 357 -8.75 -14.81 -44.67
CA GLU A 357 -9.50 -16.05 -44.40
C GLU A 357 -10.84 -16.11 -45.17
N ASP A 358 -11.30 -15.00 -45.77
CA ASP A 358 -12.55 -14.94 -46.55
C ASP A 358 -12.32 -14.29 -47.92
N SER A 359 -12.53 -15.06 -48.99
CA SER A 359 -12.36 -14.59 -50.37
C SER A 359 -13.21 -13.35 -50.71
N HIS A 360 -14.35 -13.15 -50.06
CA HIS A 360 -15.21 -11.99 -50.29
C HIS A 360 -14.61 -10.69 -49.71
N LEU A 361 -13.67 -10.81 -48.76
CA LEU A 361 -13.00 -9.69 -48.11
C LEU A 361 -11.60 -9.44 -48.67
N ALA A 362 -11.16 -10.19 -49.69
CA ALA A 362 -9.81 -10.13 -50.22
C ALA A 362 -9.38 -8.71 -50.65
N ALA A 363 -10.26 -7.97 -51.36
CA ALA A 363 -9.95 -6.61 -51.80
C ALA A 363 -9.75 -5.64 -50.63
N GLU A 364 -10.56 -5.76 -49.58
CA GLU A 364 -10.43 -4.98 -48.35
C GLU A 364 -9.14 -5.35 -47.60
N GLY A 365 -8.84 -6.65 -47.50
CA GLY A 365 -7.61 -7.15 -46.88
C GLY A 365 -6.34 -6.64 -47.58
N VAL A 366 -6.30 -6.61 -48.91
CA VAL A 366 -5.19 -6.03 -49.69
C VAL A 366 -5.03 -4.54 -49.37
N GLY A 367 -6.14 -3.80 -49.25
CA GLY A 367 -6.11 -2.39 -48.86
C GLY A 367 -5.50 -2.15 -47.48
N TYR A 368 -5.86 -2.98 -46.49
CA TYR A 368 -5.25 -2.93 -45.16
C TYR A 368 -3.76 -3.29 -45.19
N ALA A 369 -3.37 -4.35 -45.90
CA ALA A 369 -1.97 -4.78 -46.03
C ALA A 369 -1.09 -3.70 -46.69
N GLN A 370 -1.56 -3.08 -47.78
CA GLN A 370 -0.82 -2.01 -48.45
C GLN A 370 -0.61 -0.79 -47.56
N ARG A 371 -1.64 -0.43 -46.77
CA ARG A 371 -1.52 0.64 -45.76
C ARG A 371 -0.54 0.27 -44.65
N ALA A 372 -0.56 -0.97 -44.16
CA ALA A 372 0.39 -1.45 -43.18
C ALA A 372 1.83 -1.29 -43.69
N ILE A 373 2.11 -1.77 -44.92
CA ILE A 373 3.43 -1.65 -45.56
C ILE A 373 3.84 -0.19 -45.72
N SER A 374 2.93 0.69 -46.13
CA SER A 374 3.23 2.12 -46.33
C SER A 374 3.57 2.83 -45.02
N ASN A 375 3.02 2.38 -43.90
CA ASN A 375 3.19 2.95 -42.58
C ASN A 375 4.28 2.25 -41.73
N ALA A 376 4.79 1.10 -42.18
CA ALA A 376 5.86 0.36 -41.52
C ALA A 376 7.22 1.06 -41.74
N GLN A 377 7.58 1.97 -40.83
CA GLN A 377 8.83 2.75 -40.89
C GLN A 377 9.72 2.50 -39.66
N GLY A 378 11.03 2.74 -39.79
CA GLY A 378 12.00 2.64 -38.71
C GLY A 378 12.10 1.23 -38.12
N ARG A 379 11.81 1.08 -36.82
CA ARG A 379 11.89 -0.23 -36.13
C ARG A 379 10.94 -1.28 -36.70
N ASN A 380 9.91 -0.87 -37.45
CA ASN A 380 8.89 -1.76 -37.99
C ASN A 380 9.11 -2.09 -39.47
N GLU A 381 10.20 -1.65 -40.11
CA GLU A 381 10.48 -1.90 -41.54
C GLU A 381 10.61 -3.38 -41.90
N HIS A 382 10.84 -4.25 -40.91
CA HIS A 382 11.02 -5.69 -41.11
C HIS A 382 9.71 -6.50 -40.94
N LEU A 383 8.62 -5.85 -40.51
CA LEU A 383 7.27 -6.43 -40.42
C LEU A 383 6.56 -6.29 -41.76
#